data_AF-A0A1Q8BP83-F1
#
_entry.id   AF-A0A1Q8BP83-F1
#
_cell.length_a   1.000
_cell.length_b   1.000
_cell.length_c   1.000
_cell.angle_alpha   90.00
_cell.angle_beta   90.00
_cell.angle_gamma   90.00
#
_symmetry.space_group_name_H-M   'P 1'
#
loop_
_entity.id
_entity.type
_entity.pdbx_description
1 polymer ?
#
loop_
_entity_poly.entity_id
_entity_poly.type
_entity_poly.pdbx_seq_one_letter_code
_entity_poly.pdbx_strand_id
1 'polypeptide(L)'
;MPSTVKGIRLKLGLMQHRSQSHPRRIVGYLTVPQLAQALGITPHWVYHQSKRGTVVIQREAQTRLSLFPDRPETLEAFGQLRAGHRSELRY
;
A
#
# COMPACT_ATOMS: atom_id res chain seq x y z
N MET A 1 -11.04 -24.53 34.55
CA MET A 1 -10.35 -23.45 35.29
C MET A 1 -10.37 -22.19 34.44
N PRO A 2 -11.09 -21.12 34.82
CA PRO A 2 -11.13 -19.90 34.02
C PRO A 2 -9.81 -19.14 34.20
N SER A 3 -9.14 -18.84 33.09
CA SER A 3 -7.82 -18.18 33.07
C SER A 3 -7.93 -16.73 33.56
N THR A 4 -7.59 -16.52 34.83
CA THR A 4 -7.56 -15.23 35.56
C THR A 4 -6.76 -14.15 34.82
N VAL A 5 -5.79 -14.56 34.02
CA VAL A 5 -4.95 -13.68 33.20
C VAL A 5 -5.76 -12.91 32.15
N LYS A 6 -6.82 -13.52 31.59
CA LYS A 6 -7.64 -12.89 30.54
C LYS A 6 -8.47 -11.73 31.08
N GLY A 7 -8.99 -11.85 32.32
CA GLY A 7 -9.78 -10.82 32.98
C GLY A 7 -8.93 -9.63 33.46
N ILE A 8 -7.74 -9.91 34.02
CA ILE A 8 -6.80 -8.86 34.44
C ILE A 8 -6.32 -8.04 33.23
N ARG A 9 -6.01 -8.69 32.10
CA ARG A 9 -5.56 -8.02 30.88
C ARG A 9 -6.61 -7.10 30.26
N LEU A 10 -7.89 -7.47 30.37
CA LEU A 10 -9.01 -6.64 29.92
C LEU A 10 -9.21 -5.41 30.82
N LYS A 11 -9.10 -5.60 32.14
CA LYS A 11 -9.32 -4.57 33.16
C LYS A 11 -8.20 -3.52 33.21
N LEU A 12 -6.98 -3.89 32.85
CA LEU A 12 -5.81 -3.01 32.82
C LEU A 12 -5.65 -2.23 31.50
N GLY A 13 -6.59 -2.34 30.55
CA GLY A 13 -6.54 -1.60 29.29
C GLY A 13 -5.36 -1.98 28.38
N LEU A 14 -4.64 -3.06 28.69
CA LEU A 14 -3.53 -3.60 27.90
C LEU A 14 -4.05 -4.40 26.69
N MET A 15 -5.01 -3.83 25.95
CA MET A 15 -5.19 -4.23 24.56
C MET A 15 -3.87 -3.93 23.87
N GLN A 16 -3.35 -4.91 23.13
CA GLN A 16 -2.19 -4.67 22.29
C GLN A 16 -2.45 -3.40 21.50
N HIS A 17 -1.54 -2.43 21.68
CA HIS A 17 -1.53 -1.22 20.89
C HIS A 17 -1.71 -1.64 19.42
N ARG A 18 -2.54 -0.92 18.68
CA ARG A 18 -2.80 -1.15 17.25
C ARG A 18 -1.57 -0.76 16.42
N SER A 19 -0.38 -1.14 16.86
CA SER A 19 0.86 -1.12 16.11
C SER A 19 0.72 -2.13 14.99
N GLN A 20 0.31 -1.66 13.80
CA GLN A 20 0.67 -2.21 12.47
C GLN A 20 -0.04 -1.46 11.31
N SER A 21 -0.87 -0.44 11.56
CA SER A 21 -1.35 0.46 10.50
C SER A 21 -0.33 1.57 10.23
N HIS A 22 0.90 1.24 9.85
CA HIS A 22 1.89 2.26 9.51
C HIS A 22 1.48 2.96 8.21
N PRO A 23 1.19 4.28 8.22
CA PRO A 23 1.22 5.04 6.99
C PRO A 23 2.68 5.15 6.58
N ARG A 24 3.12 4.31 5.65
CA ARG A 24 4.47 4.38 5.07
C ARG A 24 4.50 5.55 4.07
N ARG A 25 4.45 6.78 4.57
CA ARG A 25 4.59 7.97 3.75
C ARG A 25 6.08 8.25 3.60
N ILE A 26 6.59 8.10 2.39
CA ILE A 26 7.96 8.48 2.04
C ILE A 26 7.83 9.79 1.27
N VAL A 27 8.54 10.82 1.69
CA VAL A 27 8.47 12.13 1.02
C VAL A 27 8.98 11.96 -0.41
N GLY A 28 8.17 12.42 -1.38
CA GLY A 28 8.46 12.30 -2.81
C GLY A 28 8.04 10.97 -3.45
N TYR A 29 7.53 10.00 -2.67
CA TYR A 29 7.09 8.72 -3.19
C TYR A 29 5.73 8.28 -2.63
N LEU A 30 4.88 7.75 -3.52
CA LEU A 30 3.62 7.09 -3.18
C LEU A 30 3.85 5.59 -3.02
N THR A 31 3.30 5.02 -1.96
CA THR A 31 3.17 3.57 -1.81
C THR A 31 1.91 3.06 -2.51
N VAL A 32 1.82 1.76 -2.78
CA VAL A 32 0.63 1.12 -3.37
C VAL A 32 -0.70 1.55 -2.70
N PRO A 33 -0.82 1.59 -1.35
CA PRO A 33 -2.06 2.06 -0.71
C PRO A 33 -2.36 3.54 -0.96
N GLN A 34 -1.34 4.41 -1.01
CA GLN A 34 -1.53 5.85 -1.24
C GLN A 34 -1.90 6.12 -2.71
N LEU A 35 -1.26 5.43 -3.64
CA LEU A 35 -1.62 5.45 -5.05
C LEU A 35 -3.07 5.01 -5.24
N ALA A 36 -3.45 3.91 -4.59
CA ALA A 36 -4.80 3.38 -4.67
C ALA A 36 -5.84 4.36 -4.12
N GLN A 37 -5.54 5.00 -2.99
CA GLN A 37 -6.38 6.04 -2.42
C GLN A 37 -6.53 7.25 -3.35
N ALA A 38 -5.44 7.72 -3.95
CA ALA A 38 -5.45 8.86 -4.87
C ALA A 38 -6.27 8.59 -6.14
N LEU A 39 -6.28 7.34 -6.63
CA LEU A 39 -7.03 6.91 -7.82
C LEU A 39 -8.44 6.39 -7.51
N GLY A 40 -8.81 6.29 -6.22
CA GLY A 40 -10.08 5.69 -5.80
C GLY A 40 -10.21 4.20 -6.17
N ILE A 41 -9.11 3.46 -6.22
CA ILE A 41 -9.07 2.03 -6.56
C ILE A 41 -8.66 1.19 -5.35
N THR A 42 -8.81 -0.13 -5.45
CA THR A 42 -8.31 -1.03 -4.41
C THR A 42 -6.79 -1.26 -4.58
N PRO A 43 -6.01 -1.29 -3.48
CA PRO A 43 -4.60 -1.66 -3.52
C PRO A 43 -4.36 -3.03 -4.19
N HIS A 44 -5.32 -3.94 -4.04
CA HIS A 44 -5.31 -5.26 -4.68
C HIS A 44 -5.21 -5.17 -6.20
N TRP A 45 -5.87 -4.20 -6.84
CA TRP A 45 -5.78 -4.00 -8.30
C TRP A 45 -4.35 -3.69 -8.73
N VAL A 46 -3.66 -2.81 -7.99
CA VAL A 46 -2.26 -2.45 -8.28
C VAL A 46 -1.34 -3.66 -8.11
N TYR A 47 -1.52 -4.45 -7.04
CA TYR A 47 -0.78 -5.70 -6.86
C TYR A 47 -1.04 -6.70 -7.99
N HIS A 48 -2.28 -6.81 -8.45
CA HIS A 48 -2.65 -7.68 -9.55
C HIS A 48 -1.97 -7.27 -10.87
N GLN A 49 -1.94 -5.96 -11.18
CA GLN A 49 -1.24 -5.45 -12.36
C GLN A 49 0.28 -5.64 -12.26
N SER A 50 0.85 -5.49 -11.07
CA SER A 50 2.27 -5.76 -10.84
C SER A 50 2.60 -7.24 -11.02
N LYS A 51 1.76 -8.15 -10.51
CA LYS A 51 1.91 -9.61 -10.71
C LYS A 51 1.76 -10.03 -12.18
N ARG A 52 0.89 -9.36 -12.95
CA ARG A 52 0.75 -9.59 -14.39
C ARG A 52 1.95 -9.11 -15.21
N GLY A 53 2.85 -8.30 -14.62
CA GLY A 53 3.94 -7.65 -15.34
C GLY A 53 3.52 -6.38 -16.08
N THR A 54 2.25 -5.98 -15.98
CA THR A 54 1.72 -4.72 -16.54
C THR A 54 2.33 -3.50 -15.86
N VAL A 55 2.64 -3.61 -14.56
CA VAL A 55 3.32 -2.54 -13.81
C VAL A 55 4.61 -3.11 -13.26
N VAL A 56 5.72 -2.78 -13.92
CA VAL A 56 7.07 -3.13 -13.48
C VAL A 56 7.54 -2.04 -12.53
N ILE A 57 7.82 -2.41 -11.30
CA ILE A 57 8.24 -1.49 -10.24
C ILE A 57 9.52 -2.04 -9.65
N GLN A 58 10.57 -1.23 -9.68
CA GLN A 58 11.76 -1.57 -8.94
C GLN A 58 11.48 -1.46 -7.44
N ARG A 59 11.55 -2.59 -6.73
CA ARG A 59 11.39 -2.60 -5.26
C ARG A 59 12.59 -1.90 -4.66
N GLU A 60 12.33 -0.94 -3.79
CA GLU A 60 13.41 -0.21 -3.11
C GLU A 60 14.13 -1.17 -2.15
N ALA A 61 15.47 -1.25 -2.25
CA ALA A 61 16.25 -2.32 -1.65
C ALA A 61 16.22 -2.31 -0.11
N GLN A 62 16.03 -1.14 0.50
CA GLN A 62 16.06 -0.97 1.95
C GLN A 62 14.70 -1.30 2.60
N THR A 63 13.60 -0.81 2.05
CA THR A 63 12.25 -0.98 2.61
C THR A 63 11.48 -2.14 1.98
N ARG A 64 11.97 -2.70 0.86
CA ARG A 64 11.30 -3.69 0.00
C ARG A 64 9.92 -3.24 -0.47
N LEU A 65 9.64 -1.94 -0.43
CA LEU A 65 8.38 -1.36 -0.86
C LEU A 65 8.39 -1.09 -2.36
N SER A 66 7.19 -1.18 -2.95
CA SER A 66 6.92 -0.61 -4.26
C SER A 66 6.65 0.88 -4.07
N LEU A 67 7.59 1.70 -4.55
CA LEU A 67 7.55 3.15 -4.47
C LEU A 67 7.28 3.72 -5.86
N PHE A 68 6.35 4.64 -5.95
CA PHE A 68 6.04 5.39 -7.17
C PHE A 68 6.41 6.85 -6.96
N PRO A 69 6.90 7.57 -7.98
CA PRO A 69 7.12 9.01 -7.85
C PRO A 69 5.79 9.71 -7.53
N ASP A 70 5.76 10.54 -6.48
CA ASP A 70 4.62 11.37 -6.12
C ASP A 70 4.51 12.56 -7.08
N ARG A 71 4.21 12.26 -8.34
CA ARG A 71 4.03 13.22 -9.43
C ARG A 71 2.65 13.06 -10.06
N PRO A 72 2.03 14.16 -10.53
CA PRO A 72 0.74 14.08 -11.22
C PRO A 72 0.81 13.19 -12.46
N GLU A 73 1.94 13.17 -13.18
CA GLU A 73 2.10 12.30 -14.36
C GLU A 73 1.98 10.81 -14.01
N THR A 74 2.39 10.42 -12.79
CA THR A 74 2.23 9.04 -12.32
C THR A 74 0.75 8.69 -12.19
N LEU A 75 -0.05 9.55 -11.57
CA LEU A 75 -1.49 9.33 -11.40
C LEU A 75 -2.20 9.26 -12.75
N GLU A 76 -1.86 10.16 -13.68
CA GLU A 76 -2.40 10.15 -15.04
C GLU A 76 -2.04 8.86 -15.78
N ALA A 77 -0.78 8.41 -15.67
CA ALA A 77 -0.32 7.18 -16.29
C ALA A 77 -1.11 5.95 -15.78
N PHE A 78 -1.39 5.88 -14.48
CA PHE A 78 -2.25 4.84 -13.91
C PHE A 78 -3.73 4.99 -14.33
N GLY A 79 -4.21 6.21 -14.48
CA GLY A 79 -5.53 6.50 -15.04
C GLY A 79 -5.66 5.98 -16.48
N GLN A 80 -4.65 6.24 -17.32
CA GLN A 80 -4.57 5.74 -18.70
C GLN A 80 -4.48 4.21 -18.75
N LEU A 81 -3.70 3.59 -17.85
CA LEU A 81 -3.62 2.14 -17.72
C LEU A 81 -4.99 1.54 -17.40
N ARG A 82 -5.75 2.17 -16.49
CA ARG A 82 -7.11 1.75 -16.13
C ARG A 82 -8.09 1.93 -17.29
N ALA A 83 -7.97 3.02 -18.04
CA ALA A 83 -8.79 3.30 -19.22
C ALA A 83 -8.42 2.41 -20.42
N GLY A 84 -7.34 1.63 -20.35
CA GLY A 84 -6.86 0.79 -21.45
C GLY A 84 -6.08 1.56 -22.53
N HIS A 85 -5.73 2.83 -22.28
CA HIS A 85 -4.91 3.64 -23.19
C HIS A 85 -3.41 3.31 -23.08
N ARG A 86 -3.00 2.65 -21.99
CA ARG A 86 -1.64 2.15 -21.79
C ARG A 86 -1.64 0.67 -21.43
N SER A 87 -0.68 -0.05 -21.99
CA SER A 87 -0.54 -1.51 -21.82
C SER A 87 0.48 -1.89 -20.74
N GLU A 88 1.45 -1.01 -20.45
CA GLU A 88 2.43 -1.22 -19.38
C GLU A 88 2.88 0.11 -18.76
N LEU A 89 3.37 0.04 -17.52
CA LEU A 89 4.05 1.12 -16.81
C LEU A 89 5.35 0.59 -16.21
N ARG A 90 6.43 1.38 -16.30
CA ARG A 90 7.74 1.05 -15.73
C ARG A 90 8.23 2.20 -14.85
N TYR A 91 8.59 1.87 -13.62
CA TYR A 91 9.13 2.79 -12.62
C TYR A 91 10.30 2.18 -11.87
#